data_AF-A0A453IQ87-F1
#
_entry.id   AF-A0A453IQ87-F1
#
_cell.length_a   1.000
_cell.length_b   1.000
_cell.length_c   1.000
_cell.angle_alpha   90.00
_cell.angle_beta   90.00
_cell.angle_gamma   90.00
#
_symmetry.space_group_name_H-M   'P 1'
#
loop_
_entity.id
_entity.type
_entity.pdbx_description
1 polymer ?
#
loop_
_entity_poly.entity_id
_entity_poly.type
_entity_poly.pdbx_seq_one_letter_code
_entity_poly.pdbx_strand_id
1 'polypeptide(L)'
;EKPETFVSDLINCGVYIFTPKILIAIEDVLKQKKDRANLRRVSSFEALQSATKAIPADYVRLDQDILSPLAGKKELYTYQTLDFWEQIKTPGMSLRCSGLYLSQFRHTSPHLLASGDGKKGATIVGDVYIHPSAKVHLTAKIGPNVSISANARIGAGARLISCIILDDVEIMENAVVIHSIVGWKSTVGKWSRVQRVKVTTMPNLVSPFLVKPLMLKMK
;
A
#
# COMPACT_ATOMS: atom_id res chain seq x y z
N GLU A 1 -15.96 -14.80 -2.24
CA GLU A 1 -15.33 -13.53 -1.85
C GLU A 1 -15.41 -13.43 -0.33
N LYS A 2 -14.28 -13.20 0.37
CA LYS A 2 -14.14 -13.17 1.85
C LYS A 2 -15.01 -14.20 2.62
N PRO A 3 -14.60 -15.47 2.66
CA PRO A 3 -15.37 -16.49 3.39
C PRO A 3 -15.35 -16.18 4.89
N GLU A 4 -16.49 -16.41 5.56
CA GLU A 4 -16.61 -16.29 7.02
C GLU A 4 -15.83 -17.40 7.74
N THR A 5 -15.65 -18.52 7.07
CA THR A 5 -14.90 -19.68 7.52
C THR A 5 -13.56 -19.76 6.79
N PHE A 6 -12.58 -20.36 7.45
CA PHE A 6 -11.31 -20.66 6.80
C PHE A 6 -11.52 -21.66 5.65
N VAL A 7 -10.97 -21.36 4.48
CA VAL A 7 -11.04 -22.24 3.30
C VAL A 7 -9.65 -22.66 2.83
N SER A 8 -8.71 -21.72 2.77
CA SER A 8 -7.34 -21.95 2.29
C SER A 8 -6.42 -20.79 2.69
N ASP A 9 -5.12 -21.06 2.73
CA ASP A 9 -4.07 -20.03 2.85
C ASP A 9 -3.77 -19.32 1.52
N LEU A 10 -4.31 -19.81 0.40
CA LEU A 10 -4.14 -19.20 -0.90
C LEU A 10 -5.12 -18.04 -1.09
N ILE A 11 -4.57 -16.86 -1.40
CA ILE A 11 -5.34 -15.66 -1.69
C ILE A 11 -5.12 -15.19 -3.12
N ASN A 12 -6.15 -14.54 -3.67
CA ASN A 12 -6.03 -13.88 -4.97
C ASN A 12 -5.16 -12.61 -4.81
N CYS A 13 -4.01 -12.60 -5.49
CA CYS A 13 -3.04 -11.50 -5.46
C CYS A 13 -3.41 -10.32 -6.37
N GLY A 14 -4.49 -10.42 -7.16
CA GLY A 14 -4.96 -9.35 -8.04
C GLY A 14 -4.10 -9.10 -9.28
N VAL A 15 -3.21 -10.04 -9.63
CA VAL A 15 -2.38 -10.01 -10.83
C VAL A 15 -2.90 -11.07 -11.79
N TYR A 16 -3.20 -10.66 -13.02
CA TYR A 16 -3.78 -11.54 -14.02
C TYR A 16 -3.07 -11.37 -15.36
N ILE A 17 -2.91 -12.47 -16.08
CA ILE A 17 -2.40 -12.49 -17.45
C ILE A 17 -3.52 -13.04 -18.32
N PHE A 18 -4.03 -12.21 -19.23
CA PHE A 18 -5.11 -12.58 -20.12
C PHE A 18 -4.66 -12.49 -21.58
N THR A 19 -5.20 -13.37 -22.42
CA THR A 19 -5.18 -13.14 -23.87
C THR A 19 -6.23 -12.08 -24.25
N PRO A 20 -6.12 -11.42 -25.41
CA PRO A 20 -7.11 -10.43 -25.86
C PRO A 20 -8.56 -10.94 -25.92
N LYS A 21 -8.77 -12.27 -25.95
CA LYS A 21 -10.09 -12.91 -25.89
C LYS A 21 -10.90 -12.52 -24.64
N ILE A 22 -10.26 -12.05 -23.58
CA ILE A 22 -10.94 -11.57 -22.37
C ILE A 22 -11.91 -10.42 -22.66
N LEU A 23 -11.62 -9.57 -23.66
CA LEU A 23 -12.49 -8.45 -24.02
C LEU A 23 -13.83 -8.94 -24.57
N ILE A 24 -13.82 -10.03 -25.33
CA ILE A 24 -15.04 -10.69 -25.85
C ILE A 24 -15.87 -11.22 -24.67
N ALA A 25 -15.22 -11.89 -23.71
CA ALA A 25 -15.90 -12.39 -22.51
C ALA A 25 -16.53 -11.25 -21.69
N ILE A 26 -15.87 -10.09 -21.59
CA ILE A 26 -16.43 -8.90 -20.92
C ILE A 26 -17.64 -8.36 -21.67
N GLU A 27 -17.56 -8.27 -23.01
CA GLU A 27 -18.68 -7.80 -23.85
C GLU A 27 -19.90 -8.73 -23.73
N ASP A 28 -19.69 -10.05 -23.76
CA ASP A 28 -20.75 -11.04 -23.62
C ASP A 28 -21.46 -10.91 -22.27
N VAL A 29 -20.71 -10.71 -21.19
CA VAL A 29 -21.27 -10.48 -19.84
C VAL A 29 -22.09 -9.20 -19.80
N LEU A 30 -21.61 -8.12 -20.44
CA LEU A 30 -22.36 -6.85 -20.51
C LEU A 30 -23.67 -7.00 -21.28
N LYS A 31 -23.66 -7.69 -22.43
CA LYS A 31 -24.87 -7.98 -23.23
C LYS A 31 -25.89 -8.77 -22.40
N GLN A 32 -25.46 -9.87 -21.79
CA GLN A 32 -26.32 -10.70 -20.94
C GLN A 32 -26.93 -9.92 -19.76
N LYS A 33 -26.17 -9.02 -19.14
CA LYS A 33 -26.69 -8.16 -18.06
C LYS A 33 -27.70 -7.14 -18.56
N LYS A 34 -27.46 -6.52 -19.72
CA LYS A 34 -28.42 -5.58 -20.35
C LYS A 34 -29.73 -6.28 -20.72
N ASP A 35 -29.64 -7.47 -21.31
CA ASP A 35 -30.82 -8.27 -21.67
C ASP A 35 -31.64 -8.62 -20.42
N ARG A 36 -30.97 -9.06 -19.35
CA ARG A 36 -31.63 -9.36 -18.06
C ARG A 36 -32.26 -8.11 -17.42
N ALA A 37 -31.61 -6.96 -17.52
CA ALA A 37 -32.16 -5.71 -17.00
C ALA A 37 -33.39 -5.23 -17.80
N ASN A 38 -33.36 -5.39 -19.13
CA ASN A 38 -34.49 -5.06 -20.00
C ASN A 38 -35.69 -5.98 -19.73
N LEU A 39 -35.47 -7.29 -19.59
CA LEU A 39 -36.50 -8.26 -19.20
C LEU A 39 -37.16 -7.91 -17.85
N ARG A 40 -36.36 -7.48 -16.86
CA ARG A 40 -36.88 -7.05 -15.54
C ARG A 40 -37.73 -5.78 -15.59
N ARG A 41 -37.50 -4.88 -16.55
CA ARG A 41 -38.32 -3.66 -16.72
C ARG A 41 -39.71 -3.95 -17.32
N VAL A 42 -39.87 -5.06 -18.05
CA VAL A 42 -41.15 -5.45 -18.67
C VAL A 42 -42.09 -6.13 -17.66
N SER A 43 -41.57 -6.64 -16.53
CA SER A 43 -42.36 -7.25 -15.44
C SER A 43 -42.65 -6.22 -14.33
N SER A 44 -43.70 -5.43 -14.51
CA SER A 44 -44.05 -4.24 -13.72
C SER A 44 -44.78 -4.52 -12.40
N PHE A 45 -44.24 -5.38 -11.52
CA PHE A 45 -44.77 -5.49 -10.14
C PHE A 45 -43.72 -5.47 -9.01
N GLU A 46 -42.46 -5.86 -9.26
CA GLU A 46 -41.40 -5.87 -8.22
C GLU A 46 -40.42 -4.67 -8.29
N ALA A 47 -40.58 -3.77 -9.27
CA ALA A 47 -39.62 -2.72 -9.59
C ALA A 47 -39.48 -1.61 -8.53
N LEU A 48 -40.42 -1.48 -7.58
CA LEU A 48 -40.38 -0.42 -6.56
C LEU A 48 -39.48 -0.74 -5.34
N GLN A 49 -39.14 -2.00 -5.07
CA GLN A 49 -38.36 -2.37 -3.87
C GLN A 49 -36.84 -2.50 -4.10
N SER A 50 -36.39 -2.68 -5.35
CA SER A 50 -34.97 -2.94 -5.66
C SER A 50 -34.19 -1.72 -6.15
N ALA A 51 -34.75 -0.51 -6.07
CA ALA A 51 -34.12 0.71 -6.59
C ALA A 51 -33.00 1.27 -5.70
N THR A 52 -32.86 0.81 -4.45
CA THR A 52 -31.87 1.36 -3.50
C THR A 52 -30.56 0.57 -3.40
N LYS A 53 -30.40 -0.56 -4.12
CA LYS A 53 -29.17 -1.39 -4.12
C LYS A 53 -28.80 -2.03 -5.46
N ALA A 54 -29.45 -1.65 -6.57
CA ALA A 54 -29.12 -2.24 -7.86
C ALA A 54 -27.79 -1.69 -8.39
N ILE A 55 -26.77 -2.56 -8.46
CA ILE A 55 -25.49 -2.29 -9.12
C ILE A 55 -25.79 -1.87 -10.58
N PRO A 56 -25.14 -0.82 -11.12
CA PRO A 56 -25.35 -0.38 -12.50
C PRO A 56 -25.18 -1.53 -13.50
N ALA A 57 -26.03 -1.59 -14.53
CA ALA A 57 -25.99 -2.64 -15.56
C ALA A 57 -24.66 -2.68 -16.32
N ASP A 58 -23.93 -1.56 -16.35
CA ASP A 58 -22.63 -1.42 -17.01
C ASP A 58 -21.43 -1.81 -16.10
N TYR A 59 -21.69 -2.37 -14.92
CA TYR A 59 -20.64 -2.80 -13.99
C TYR A 59 -20.38 -4.31 -14.11
N VAL A 60 -19.13 -4.68 -14.36
CA VAL A 60 -18.66 -6.07 -14.42
C VAL A 60 -17.68 -6.33 -13.28
N ARG A 61 -17.94 -7.38 -12.50
CA ARG A 61 -17.03 -7.86 -11.47
C ARG A 61 -16.14 -8.94 -12.05
N LEU A 62 -14.85 -8.69 -12.09
CA LEU A 62 -13.89 -9.65 -12.64
C LEU A 62 -14.01 -11.02 -11.96
N ASP A 63 -13.96 -11.09 -10.63
CA ASP A 63 -13.98 -12.35 -9.89
C ASP A 63 -15.25 -13.17 -10.12
N GLN A 64 -16.42 -12.53 -9.99
CA GLN A 64 -17.71 -13.23 -10.01
C GLN A 64 -18.25 -13.43 -11.43
N ASP A 65 -18.15 -12.41 -12.28
CA ASP A 65 -18.82 -12.42 -13.58
C ASP A 65 -17.91 -12.95 -14.70
N ILE A 66 -16.58 -12.96 -14.52
CA ILE A 66 -15.62 -13.40 -15.55
C ILE A 66 -14.81 -14.62 -15.07
N LEU A 67 -14.11 -14.52 -13.94
CA LEU A 67 -13.22 -15.59 -13.48
C LEU A 67 -13.96 -16.84 -13.02
N SER A 68 -15.10 -16.69 -12.35
CA SER A 68 -15.89 -17.84 -11.87
C SER A 68 -16.42 -18.71 -13.04
N PRO A 69 -17.01 -18.15 -14.12
CA PRO A 69 -17.34 -18.93 -15.31
C PRO A 69 -16.13 -19.58 -16.00
N LEU A 70 -14.99 -18.87 -16.12
CA LEU A 70 -13.77 -19.41 -16.72
C LEU A 70 -13.20 -20.58 -15.90
N ALA A 71 -13.26 -20.50 -14.57
CA ALA A 71 -12.91 -21.60 -13.69
C ALA A 71 -13.81 -22.82 -13.91
N GLY A 72 -15.12 -22.61 -14.04
CA GLY A 72 -16.09 -23.67 -14.37
C GLY A 72 -15.82 -24.35 -15.72
N LYS A 73 -15.30 -23.60 -16.70
CA LYS A 73 -14.87 -24.11 -18.02
C LYS A 73 -13.46 -24.72 -18.02
N LYS A 74 -12.75 -24.70 -16.89
CA LYS A 74 -11.33 -25.11 -16.77
C LYS A 74 -10.37 -24.30 -17.67
N GLU A 75 -10.70 -23.04 -17.91
CA GLU A 75 -9.89 -22.09 -18.70
C GLU A 75 -9.12 -21.10 -17.81
N LEU A 76 -9.24 -21.21 -16.49
CA LEU A 76 -8.52 -20.41 -15.51
C LEU A 76 -7.40 -21.23 -14.86
N TYR A 77 -6.18 -20.71 -14.91
CA TYR A 77 -5.00 -21.28 -14.27
C TYR A 77 -4.49 -20.34 -13.18
N THR A 78 -3.87 -20.90 -12.15
CA THR A 78 -3.28 -20.15 -11.04
C THR A 78 -1.78 -20.37 -10.98
N TYR A 79 -1.05 -19.33 -10.60
CA TYR A 79 0.38 -19.40 -10.30
C TYR A 79 0.59 -18.96 -8.86
N GLN A 80 1.16 -19.84 -8.04
CA GLN A 80 1.47 -19.54 -6.65
C GLN A 80 2.86 -18.88 -6.57
N THR A 81 2.92 -17.70 -5.97
CA THR A 81 4.19 -17.08 -5.57
C THR A 81 4.50 -17.39 -4.11
N LEU A 82 5.79 -17.56 -3.79
CA LEU A 82 6.30 -17.71 -2.42
C LEU A 82 6.92 -16.41 -1.89
N ASP A 83 7.04 -15.39 -2.75
CA ASP A 83 7.52 -14.07 -2.36
C ASP A 83 6.48 -13.33 -1.52
N PHE A 84 6.92 -12.29 -0.82
CA PHE A 84 6.00 -11.46 -0.04
C PHE A 84 4.96 -10.81 -0.95
N TRP A 85 3.70 -10.82 -0.51
CA TRP A 85 2.62 -10.07 -1.12
C TRP A 85 1.88 -9.31 -0.03
N GLU A 86 1.72 -8.00 -0.19
CA GLU A 86 1.06 -7.16 0.80
C GLU A 86 0.28 -6.03 0.11
N GLN A 87 -1.00 -5.88 0.47
CA GLN A 87 -1.86 -4.84 -0.07
C GLN A 87 -1.81 -3.55 0.77
N ILE A 88 -1.56 -2.41 0.11
CA ILE A 88 -1.62 -1.10 0.77
C ILE A 88 -3.07 -0.60 0.79
N LYS A 89 -3.75 -0.77 1.92
CA LYS A 89 -5.11 -0.21 2.16
C LYS A 89 -5.11 1.02 3.04
N THR A 90 -4.09 1.17 3.87
CA THR A 90 -3.94 2.31 4.76
C THR A 90 -2.51 2.84 4.63
N PRO A 91 -2.27 4.14 4.85
CA PRO A 91 -0.91 4.69 4.81
C PRO A 91 0.05 4.06 5.83
N GLY A 92 -0.48 3.45 6.92
CA GLY A 92 0.36 2.66 7.82
C GLY A 92 0.99 1.43 7.17
N MET A 93 0.28 0.81 6.22
CA MET A 93 0.79 -0.34 5.48
C MET A 93 1.96 0.04 4.59
N SER A 94 2.04 1.29 4.10
CA SER A 94 3.17 1.75 3.29
C SER A 94 4.50 1.62 4.03
N LEU A 95 4.53 1.87 5.35
CA LEU A 95 5.73 1.67 6.18
C LEU A 95 6.13 0.19 6.25
N ARG A 96 5.15 -0.71 6.42
CA ARG A 96 5.37 -2.16 6.43
C ARG A 96 5.89 -2.65 5.08
N CYS A 97 5.21 -2.29 4.00
CA CYS A 97 5.60 -2.65 2.63
C CYS A 97 7.01 -2.12 2.32
N SER A 98 7.33 -0.86 2.69
CA SER A 98 8.68 -0.31 2.52
C SER A 98 9.72 -1.15 3.26
N GLY A 99 9.45 -1.58 4.50
CA GLY A 99 10.36 -2.46 5.24
C GLY A 99 10.56 -3.82 4.55
N LEU A 100 9.50 -4.42 4.02
CA LEU A 100 9.59 -5.68 3.25
C LEU A 100 10.47 -5.51 1.99
N TYR A 101 10.27 -4.43 1.24
CA TYR A 101 11.11 -4.13 0.07
C TYR A 101 12.58 -3.89 0.45
N LEU A 102 12.85 -3.14 1.51
CA LEU A 102 14.21 -2.89 1.99
C LEU A 102 14.89 -4.19 2.44
N SER A 103 14.15 -5.08 3.12
CA SER A 103 14.64 -6.41 3.48
C SER A 103 14.91 -7.28 2.24
N GLN A 104 14.07 -7.20 1.21
CA GLN A 104 14.29 -7.91 -0.04
C GLN A 104 15.55 -7.41 -0.76
N PHE A 105 15.77 -6.10 -0.79
CA PHE A 105 16.96 -5.50 -1.39
C PHE A 105 18.26 -5.98 -0.75
N ARG A 106 18.26 -6.36 0.53
CA ARG A 106 19.43 -7.00 1.15
C ARG A 106 19.87 -8.26 0.39
N HIS A 107 18.93 -9.00 -0.17
CA HIS A 107 19.21 -10.25 -0.88
C HIS A 107 19.34 -10.04 -2.40
N THR A 108 18.52 -9.18 -2.99
CA THR A 108 18.48 -9.00 -4.45
C THR A 108 19.44 -7.94 -4.97
N SER A 109 19.58 -6.82 -4.24
CA SER A 109 20.33 -5.63 -4.68
C SER A 109 20.96 -4.90 -3.49
N PRO A 110 21.91 -5.52 -2.76
CA PRO A 110 22.46 -4.96 -1.52
C PRO A 110 23.19 -3.64 -1.75
N HIS A 111 23.69 -3.39 -2.97
CA HIS A 111 24.34 -2.13 -3.35
C HIS A 111 23.45 -0.89 -3.28
N LEU A 112 22.12 -1.06 -3.28
CA LEU A 112 21.16 0.05 -3.13
C LEU A 112 20.98 0.47 -1.66
N LEU A 113 21.37 -0.40 -0.71
CA LEU A 113 21.25 -0.09 0.71
C LEU A 113 22.43 0.76 1.15
N ALA A 114 22.11 1.83 1.88
CA ALA A 114 23.12 2.69 2.48
C ALA A 114 23.85 1.93 3.60
N SER A 115 25.15 2.21 3.73
CA SER A 115 25.96 1.77 4.86
C SER A 115 26.72 2.97 5.42
N GLY A 116 26.89 3.00 6.73
CA GLY A 116 27.59 4.10 7.40
C GLY A 116 27.91 3.75 8.85
N ASP A 117 29.19 3.83 9.19
CA ASP A 117 29.76 3.42 10.47
C ASP A 117 29.74 4.55 11.54
N GLY A 118 29.28 5.74 11.17
CA GLY A 118 29.30 6.92 12.03
C GLY A 118 30.64 7.66 12.09
N LYS A 119 31.69 7.19 11.39
CA LYS A 119 33.02 7.85 11.39
C LYS A 119 33.19 8.80 10.20
N LYS A 120 32.84 8.35 9.00
CA LYS A 120 32.97 9.12 7.75
C LYS A 120 31.62 9.50 7.13
N GLY A 121 30.52 9.03 7.71
CA GLY A 121 29.15 9.28 7.25
C GLY A 121 28.16 9.11 8.38
N ALA A 122 26.88 9.34 8.09
CA ALA A 122 25.80 9.11 9.05
C ALA A 122 25.84 7.68 9.60
N THR A 123 25.41 7.51 10.85
CA THR A 123 25.30 6.17 11.44
C THR A 123 24.08 5.47 10.85
N ILE A 124 24.28 4.40 10.07
CA ILE A 124 23.21 3.64 9.44
C ILE A 124 23.01 2.32 10.20
N VAL A 125 21.76 2.00 10.54
CA VAL A 125 21.39 0.79 11.28
C VAL A 125 20.32 0.02 10.50
N GLY A 126 20.57 -1.23 10.15
CA GLY A 126 19.62 -2.08 9.42
C GLY A 126 19.47 -1.67 7.95
N ASP A 127 18.33 -2.02 7.34
CA ASP A 127 18.08 -1.70 5.93
C ASP A 127 17.61 -0.27 5.78
N VAL A 128 18.41 0.52 5.07
CA VAL A 128 18.14 1.93 4.81
C VAL A 128 18.42 2.21 3.35
N TYR A 129 17.51 2.92 2.69
CA TYR A 129 17.71 3.44 1.35
C TYR A 129 17.90 4.96 1.40
N ILE A 130 18.95 5.46 0.74
CA ILE A 130 19.22 6.88 0.60
C ILE A 130 19.42 7.18 -0.87
N HIS A 131 18.55 8.03 -1.43
CA HIS A 131 18.70 8.48 -2.80
C HIS A 131 20.04 9.23 -2.99
N PRO A 132 20.78 9.03 -4.12
CA PRO A 132 22.08 9.68 -4.34
C PRO A 132 22.09 11.21 -4.25
N SER A 133 20.96 11.87 -4.55
CA SER A 133 20.83 13.33 -4.43
C SER A 133 20.49 13.84 -3.03
N ALA A 134 20.16 12.95 -2.09
CA ALA A 134 19.84 13.33 -0.72
C ALA A 134 21.11 13.75 0.02
N LYS A 135 20.98 14.77 0.89
CA LYS A 135 22.09 15.28 1.70
C LYS A 135 21.86 14.90 3.15
N VAL A 136 22.74 14.08 3.70
CA VAL A 136 22.66 13.60 5.08
C VAL A 136 23.85 14.09 5.89
N HIS A 137 23.59 14.71 7.03
CA HIS A 137 24.63 15.15 7.95
C HIS A 137 25.33 13.96 8.64
N LEU A 138 26.64 14.08 8.87
CA LEU A 138 27.48 13.01 9.45
C LEU A 138 27.04 12.55 10.84
N THR A 139 26.47 13.46 11.64
CA THR A 139 26.00 13.17 13.01
C THR A 139 24.59 12.59 13.06
N ALA A 140 23.90 12.44 11.92
CA ALA A 140 22.57 11.85 11.88
C ALA A 140 22.64 10.33 12.11
N LYS A 141 21.58 9.78 12.71
CA LYS A 141 21.39 8.33 12.90
C LYS A 141 20.14 7.88 12.18
N ILE A 142 20.29 6.95 11.26
CA ILE A 142 19.21 6.52 10.36
C ILE A 142 19.03 5.02 10.47
N GLY A 143 17.79 4.59 10.70
CA GLY A 143 17.36 3.20 10.62
C GLY A 143 16.90 2.59 11.95
N PRO A 144 16.33 1.38 11.91
CA PRO A 144 16.10 0.54 10.71
C PRO A 144 14.89 0.95 9.87
N ASN A 145 14.78 0.38 8.66
CA ASN A 145 13.64 0.49 7.74
C ASN A 145 13.31 1.92 7.32
N VAL A 146 14.33 2.68 6.93
CA VAL A 146 14.16 4.07 6.51
C VAL A 146 14.41 4.20 5.01
N SER A 147 13.53 4.91 4.32
CA SER A 147 13.75 5.33 2.93
C SER A 147 13.80 6.85 2.85
N ILE A 148 14.82 7.37 2.15
CA ILE A 148 15.04 8.79 1.92
C ILE A 148 15.06 9.04 0.42
N SER A 149 14.07 9.80 -0.05
CA SER A 149 13.90 10.11 -1.47
C SER A 149 14.76 11.29 -1.93
N ALA A 150 14.54 11.75 -3.17
CA ALA A 150 15.43 12.68 -3.83
C ALA A 150 15.44 14.06 -3.15
N ASN A 151 16.62 14.70 -3.12
CA ASN A 151 16.84 16.06 -2.63
C ASN A 151 16.47 16.31 -1.16
N ALA A 152 16.13 15.26 -0.42
CA ALA A 152 15.86 15.37 1.01
C ALA A 152 17.13 15.82 1.76
N ARG A 153 16.95 16.69 2.75
CA ARG A 153 18.03 17.23 3.59
C ARG A 153 17.82 16.76 5.02
N ILE A 154 18.80 16.03 5.56
CA ILE A 154 18.79 15.53 6.93
C ILE A 154 19.83 16.28 7.75
N GLY A 155 19.36 17.06 8.72
CA GLY A 155 20.15 17.91 9.58
C GLY A 155 20.97 17.16 10.64
N ALA A 156 21.84 17.90 11.32
CA ALA A 156 22.73 17.35 12.34
C ALA A 156 21.97 16.74 13.52
N GLY A 157 22.39 15.57 14.00
CA GLY A 157 21.79 14.89 15.14
C GLY A 157 20.37 14.35 14.92
N ALA A 158 19.84 14.43 13.70
CA ALA A 158 18.52 13.91 13.37
C ALA A 158 18.47 12.38 13.53
N ARG A 159 17.33 11.85 13.99
CA ARG A 159 17.13 10.41 14.20
C ARG A 159 15.90 9.91 13.46
N LEU A 160 16.08 8.96 12.56
CA LEU A 160 15.02 8.41 11.71
C LEU A 160 14.84 6.91 11.96
N ILE A 161 13.61 6.46 12.21
CA ILE A 161 13.30 5.04 12.50
C ILE A 161 12.00 4.65 11.82
N SER A 162 12.02 3.60 11.01
CA SER A 162 10.84 3.02 10.34
C SER A 162 9.98 4.10 9.67
N CYS A 163 10.58 4.93 8.81
CA CYS A 163 9.91 6.08 8.21
C CYS A 163 10.22 6.21 6.72
N ILE A 164 9.31 6.86 6.00
CA ILE A 164 9.47 7.19 4.58
C ILE A 164 9.58 8.71 4.48
N ILE A 165 10.70 9.19 3.96
CA ILE A 165 10.99 10.61 3.75
C ILE A 165 10.89 10.87 2.24
N LEU A 166 9.87 11.62 1.82
CA LEU A 166 9.61 11.90 0.41
C LEU A 166 10.49 13.05 -0.13
N ASP A 167 10.32 13.37 -1.41
CA ASP A 167 11.22 14.30 -2.11
C ASP A 167 11.16 15.72 -1.53
N ASP A 168 12.30 16.40 -1.60
CA ASP A 168 12.49 17.78 -1.15
C ASP A 168 12.12 18.03 0.33
N VAL A 169 12.08 16.99 1.16
CA VAL A 169 11.83 17.11 2.61
C VAL A 169 13.07 17.64 3.33
N GLU A 170 12.85 18.54 4.28
CA GLU A 170 13.90 19.05 5.16
C GLU A 170 13.66 18.63 6.61
N ILE A 171 14.54 17.79 7.14
CA ILE A 171 14.55 17.41 8.56
C ILE A 171 15.63 18.23 9.22
N MET A 172 15.25 19.15 10.10
CA MET A 172 16.19 20.04 10.76
C MET A 172 16.95 19.34 11.90
N GLU A 173 17.86 20.08 12.53
CA GLU A 173 18.76 19.59 13.58
C GLU A 173 18.00 18.97 14.78
N ASN A 174 18.54 17.86 15.28
CA ASN A 174 18.03 17.14 16.46
C ASN A 174 16.56 16.70 16.37
N ALA A 175 15.96 16.72 15.18
CA ALA A 175 14.62 16.23 14.95
C ALA A 175 14.58 14.69 14.98
N VAL A 176 13.44 14.14 15.39
CA VAL A 176 13.23 12.70 15.52
C VAL A 176 11.97 12.29 14.77
N VAL A 177 12.10 11.39 13.80
CA VAL A 177 10.96 10.87 13.01
C VAL A 177 10.89 9.35 13.17
N ILE A 178 9.75 8.88 13.69
CA ILE A 178 9.54 7.48 14.06
C ILE A 178 8.20 7.00 13.50
N HIS A 179 8.17 5.87 12.81
CA HIS A 179 6.93 5.23 12.34
C HIS A 179 6.02 6.18 11.54
N SER A 180 6.60 7.04 10.71
CA SER A 180 5.89 8.15 10.07
C SER A 180 6.26 8.28 8.59
N ILE A 181 5.37 8.90 7.81
CA ILE A 181 5.62 9.24 6.41
C ILE A 181 5.62 10.76 6.33
N VAL A 182 6.73 11.35 5.90
CA VAL A 182 6.86 12.79 5.74
C VAL A 182 6.57 13.15 4.28
N GLY A 183 5.54 13.97 4.08
CA GLY A 183 5.08 14.43 2.77
C GLY A 183 6.14 15.22 2.01
N TRP A 184 6.06 15.26 0.67
CA TRP A 184 6.94 16.08 -0.17
C TRP A 184 7.01 17.54 0.30
N LYS A 185 8.18 18.17 0.12
CA LYS A 185 8.41 19.60 0.41
C LYS A 185 8.03 20.04 1.84
N SER A 186 7.98 19.09 2.77
CA SER A 186 7.65 19.37 4.16
C SER A 186 8.91 19.59 4.98
N THR A 187 8.81 20.41 6.02
CA THR A 187 9.91 20.70 6.93
C THR A 187 9.59 20.21 8.34
N VAL A 188 10.46 19.39 8.92
CA VAL A 188 10.39 18.98 10.33
C VAL A 188 11.32 19.88 11.12
N GLY A 189 10.75 20.70 12.00
CA GLY A 189 11.48 21.74 12.75
C GLY A 189 12.58 21.19 13.67
N LYS A 190 13.49 22.07 14.10
CA LYS A 190 14.56 21.73 15.05
C LYS A 190 13.95 21.16 16.33
N TRP A 191 14.56 20.12 16.89
CA TRP A 191 14.11 19.44 18.13
C TRP A 191 12.67 18.87 18.07
N SER A 192 12.07 18.81 16.89
CA SER A 192 10.71 18.28 16.73
C SER A 192 10.70 16.77 16.76
N ARG A 193 9.65 16.19 17.34
CA ARG A 193 9.44 14.74 17.38
C ARG A 193 8.14 14.37 16.67
N VAL A 194 8.27 13.66 15.56
CA VAL A 194 7.15 13.12 14.78
C VAL A 194 7.08 11.63 15.03
N GLN A 195 6.04 11.17 15.72
CA GLN A 195 5.86 9.77 16.03
C GLN A 195 4.40 9.36 15.90
N ARG A 196 4.16 8.26 15.20
CA ARG A 196 2.86 7.59 15.28
C ARG A 196 2.72 6.90 16.63
N VAL A 197 1.72 7.31 17.41
CA VAL A 197 1.26 6.56 18.58
C VAL A 197 0.36 5.44 18.08
N LYS A 198 0.70 4.18 18.41
CA LYS A 198 -0.27 3.09 18.30
C LYS A 198 -1.31 3.34 19.38
N VAL A 199 -2.52 3.76 18.98
CA VAL A 199 -3.68 3.59 19.86
C VAL A 199 -3.87 2.08 19.94
N THR A 200 -3.51 1.48 21.07
CA THR A 200 -3.82 0.08 21.35
C THR A 200 -5.33 -0.01 21.51
N THR A 201 -6.06 -0.19 20.41
CA THR A 201 -7.44 -0.67 20.50
C THR A 201 -7.34 -2.06 21.12
N MET A 202 -7.92 -2.23 22.30
CA MET A 202 -8.06 -3.56 22.92
C MET A 202 -8.74 -4.52 21.93
N PRO A 203 -8.50 -5.84 22.00
CA PRO A 203 -8.87 -6.78 20.94
C PRO A 203 -10.37 -6.90 20.63
N ASN A 204 -11.28 -6.36 21.47
CA ASN A 204 -12.70 -6.71 21.44
C ASN A 204 -13.69 -5.53 21.32
N LEU A 205 -13.35 -4.42 20.66
CA LEU A 205 -14.38 -3.48 20.20
C LEU A 205 -14.22 -3.13 18.72
N VAL A 206 -15.14 -3.67 17.93
CA VAL A 206 -15.51 -3.12 16.62
C VAL A 206 -16.09 -1.72 16.87
N SER A 207 -15.33 -0.67 16.59
CA SER A 207 -15.88 0.67 16.32
C SER A 207 -14.91 1.49 15.47
N PRO A 208 -15.39 2.15 14.40
CA PRO A 208 -14.56 2.84 13.41
C PRO A 208 -14.16 4.22 13.91
N PHE A 209 -13.24 4.30 14.87
CA PHE A 209 -12.56 5.57 15.14
C PHE A 209 -11.24 5.62 14.36
N LEU A 210 -11.38 6.30 13.22
CA LEU A 210 -10.39 6.70 12.24
C LEU A 210 -9.18 7.37 12.91
N VAL A 211 -8.18 6.61 13.36
CA VAL A 211 -6.85 7.16 13.63
C VAL A 211 -6.19 7.40 12.28
N LYS A 212 -6.42 8.59 11.73
CA LYS A 212 -5.78 9.06 10.50
C LYS A 212 -4.26 8.94 10.66
N PRO A 213 -3.55 8.34 9.71
CA PRO A 213 -2.10 8.49 9.65
C PRO A 213 -1.78 9.97 9.52
N LEU A 214 -0.81 10.44 10.32
CA LEU A 214 -0.34 11.82 10.29
C LEU A 214 0.48 12.01 9.01
N MET A 215 -0.19 12.21 7.87
CA MET A 215 0.43 12.90 6.73
C MET A 215 0.52 14.37 7.10
N LEU A 216 1.69 14.79 7.58
CA LEU A 216 2.01 16.20 7.67
C LEU A 216 2.13 16.71 6.23
N LYS A 217 1.09 17.40 5.76
CA LYS A 217 1.16 18.30 4.62
C LYS A 217 1.26 19.70 5.21
N MET A 218 2.49 20.18 5.46
CA MET A 218 2.69 21.58 5.84
C MET A 218 2.51 22.44 4.58
N LYS A 219 1.80 23.56 4.73
CA LYS A 219 1.46 24.50 3.65
C LYS A 219 2.70 25.15 3.07
#